data_AF-E9ATA2-F1
#
_entry.id   AF-E9ATA2-F1
#
_cell.length_a   1.000
_cell.length_b   1.000
_cell.length_c   1.000
_cell.angle_alpha   90.00
_cell.angle_beta   90.00
_cell.angle_gamma   90.00
#
_symmetry.space_group_name_H-M   'P 1'
#
loop_
_entity.id
_entity.type
_entity.pdbx_description
1 polymer ?
#
loop_
_entity_poly.entity_id
_entity_poly.type
_entity_poly.pdbx_seq_one_letter_code
_entity_poly.pdbx_strand_id
1 'polypeptide(L)'
;MDSLYFIGKAQFHQLATHISLYHEDMSAGYKHLSTDAVMAVGLKPHKFTYWNVPMMSGYLGKTVPLDIHGGYVMIDEEKVMPMATSYGMLRYALLTSAVRAKEGGRWRYDFMTMNSTLAIGTAAGFGLLSFGRKRIGWMRRHPVGSVMASFVACLTTTVIARQGIKALGIGIVQAQNSHKRALNCLHCVDCLEDVNTYTLKQIEELKAQQIPQQAGMPPPPEEYVRRFKKGVEMQCRLLETDMEEVRLIRKWAGASLCDVHQHLRDDPMGYTEPHGLVLLASDRARAAERPPLAPKPDDDKGIRPAKN
;
A
#
# COMPACT_ATOMS: atom_id res chain seq x y z
N MET A 1 -1.98 -1.06 -9.93
CA MET A 1 -2.04 -0.33 -11.21
C MET A 1 -0.88 0.66 -11.39
N ASP A 2 -0.80 1.76 -10.64
CA ASP A 2 0.24 2.80 -10.88
C ASP A 2 1.67 2.25 -10.86
N SER A 3 2.02 1.43 -9.86
CA SER A 3 3.36 0.84 -9.76
C SER A 3 3.70 -0.07 -10.94
N LEU A 4 2.71 -0.83 -11.41
CA LEU A 4 2.86 -1.75 -12.54
C LEU A 4 3.13 -0.97 -13.83
N TYR A 5 2.45 0.15 -14.06
CA TYR A 5 2.70 1.00 -15.23
C TYR A 5 4.16 1.47 -15.32
N PHE A 6 4.77 1.84 -14.19
CA PHE A 6 6.14 2.35 -14.20
C PHE A 6 7.21 1.26 -14.24
N ILE A 7 6.95 0.10 -13.62
CA ILE A 7 7.93 -0.99 -13.52
C ILE A 7 7.85 -1.91 -14.74
N GLY A 8 6.64 -2.16 -15.24
CA GLY A 8 6.37 -3.06 -16.36
C GLY A 8 5.22 -2.54 -17.22
N LYS A 9 5.51 -1.57 -18.10
CA LYS A 9 4.50 -0.99 -19.02
C LYS A 9 3.75 -2.06 -19.82
N ALA A 10 4.46 -3.06 -20.34
CA ALA A 10 3.85 -4.14 -21.11
C ALA A 10 2.86 -4.94 -20.26
N GLN A 11 3.24 -5.32 -19.03
CA GLN A 11 2.35 -6.01 -18.08
C GLN A 11 1.14 -5.15 -17.70
N PHE A 12 1.35 -3.85 -17.50
CA PHE A 12 0.24 -2.93 -17.25
C PHE A 12 -0.74 -2.86 -18.42
N HIS A 13 -0.25 -2.74 -19.66
CA HIS A 13 -1.13 -2.71 -20.82
C HIS A 13 -1.84 -4.05 -21.04
N GLN A 14 -1.17 -5.18 -20.79
CA GLN A 14 -1.81 -6.49 -20.79
C GLN A 14 -2.93 -6.57 -19.76
N LEU A 15 -2.67 -6.13 -18.52
CA LEU A 15 -3.69 -6.10 -17.47
C LEU A 15 -4.85 -5.15 -17.80
N ALA A 16 -4.57 -3.96 -18.32
CA ALA A 16 -5.61 -3.00 -18.68
C ALA A 16 -6.50 -3.54 -19.81
N THR A 17 -5.89 -4.17 -20.82
CA THR A 17 -6.62 -4.88 -21.88
C THR A 17 -7.43 -6.03 -21.30
N HIS A 18 -6.85 -6.82 -20.40
CA HIS A 18 -7.54 -7.92 -19.73
C HIS A 18 -8.78 -7.45 -18.97
N ILE A 19 -8.65 -6.43 -18.12
CA ILE A 19 -9.78 -5.83 -17.39
C ILE A 19 -10.85 -5.31 -18.37
N SER A 20 -10.43 -4.65 -19.45
CA SER A 20 -11.36 -4.09 -20.43
C SER A 20 -12.15 -5.16 -21.17
N LEU A 21 -11.57 -6.34 -21.39
CA LEU A 21 -12.19 -7.46 -22.11
C LEU A 21 -12.94 -8.42 -21.18
N TYR A 22 -12.46 -8.61 -19.95
CA TYR A 22 -12.91 -9.64 -19.02
C TYR A 22 -13.17 -9.01 -17.64
N HIS A 23 -14.41 -8.59 -17.43
CA HIS A 23 -14.92 -8.17 -16.13
C HIS A 23 -16.38 -8.57 -15.97
N GLU A 24 -16.77 -8.81 -14.73
CA GLU A 24 -18.13 -9.14 -14.33
C GLU A 24 -18.53 -8.27 -13.14
N ASP A 25 -19.83 -8.19 -12.86
CA ASP A 25 -20.29 -7.56 -11.63
C ASP A 25 -19.80 -8.36 -10.41
N MET A 26 -19.24 -7.63 -9.45
CA MET A 26 -18.75 -8.24 -8.20
C MET A 26 -19.90 -8.86 -7.40
N SER A 27 -19.66 -10.03 -6.79
CA SER A 27 -20.64 -10.70 -5.95
C SER A 27 -20.99 -9.87 -4.70
N ALA A 28 -22.17 -10.14 -4.13
CA ALA A 28 -22.73 -9.33 -3.04
C ALA A 28 -21.78 -9.20 -1.83
N GLY A 29 -21.14 -10.30 -1.43
CA GLY A 29 -20.22 -10.33 -0.29
C GLY A 29 -18.98 -9.45 -0.50
N TYR A 30 -18.30 -9.61 -1.64
CA TYR A 30 -17.13 -8.77 -1.95
C TYR A 30 -17.50 -7.31 -2.20
N LYS A 31 -18.67 -7.05 -2.80
CA LYS A 31 -19.19 -5.70 -3.01
C LYS A 31 -19.50 -5.01 -1.67
N HIS A 32 -20.12 -5.72 -0.73
CA HIS A 32 -20.38 -5.21 0.62
C HIS A 32 -19.05 -4.86 1.32
N LEU A 33 -18.13 -5.83 1.40
CA LEU A 33 -16.82 -5.64 2.04
C LEU A 33 -16.02 -4.49 1.43
N SER A 34 -16.04 -4.37 0.11
CA SER A 34 -15.37 -3.29 -0.62
C SER A 34 -16.03 -1.95 -0.36
N THR A 35 -17.36 -1.91 -0.26
CA THR A 35 -18.13 -0.71 0.06
C THR A 35 -17.77 -0.20 1.45
N ASP A 36 -17.73 -1.09 2.44
CA ASP A 36 -17.32 -0.76 3.81
C ASP A 36 -15.90 -0.20 3.85
N ALA A 37 -14.95 -0.81 3.13
CA ALA A 37 -13.58 -0.33 3.08
C ALA A 37 -13.46 1.07 2.45
N VAL A 38 -14.19 1.31 1.36
CA VAL A 38 -14.25 2.63 0.67
C VAL A 38 -14.89 3.67 1.60
N MET A 39 -15.97 3.33 2.29
CA MET A 39 -16.62 4.21 3.26
C MET A 39 -15.76 4.52 4.48
N ALA A 40 -15.07 3.52 5.03
CA ALA A 40 -14.22 3.66 6.21
C ALA A 40 -13.10 4.68 6.00
N VAL A 41 -12.60 4.80 4.76
CA VAL A 41 -11.61 5.82 4.41
C VAL A 41 -12.24 7.14 4.00
N GLY A 42 -13.57 7.28 3.93
CA GLY A 42 -14.28 8.51 3.55
C GLY A 42 -14.35 8.75 2.03
N LEU A 43 -14.18 7.70 1.22
CA LEU A 43 -14.51 7.74 -0.20
C LEU A 43 -16.02 7.51 -0.37
N LYS A 44 -16.57 7.95 -1.51
CA LYS A 44 -18.00 7.86 -1.80
C LYS A 44 -18.30 6.60 -2.64
N PRO A 45 -18.95 5.56 -2.09
CA PRO A 45 -19.16 4.28 -2.80
C PRO A 45 -19.84 4.40 -4.15
N HIS A 46 -20.84 5.29 -4.28
CA HIS A 46 -21.58 5.52 -5.53
C HIS A 46 -20.71 6.08 -6.68
N LYS A 47 -19.47 6.50 -6.40
CA LYS A 47 -18.50 6.92 -7.42
C LYS A 47 -17.63 5.76 -7.92
N PHE A 48 -17.83 4.56 -7.37
CA PHE A 48 -17.07 3.38 -7.72
C PHE A 48 -17.94 2.34 -8.42
N THR A 49 -17.36 1.73 -9.45
CA THR A 49 -17.89 0.52 -10.08
C THR A 49 -17.14 -0.67 -9.49
N TYR A 50 -17.85 -1.75 -9.19
CA TYR A 50 -17.32 -2.92 -8.51
C TYR A 50 -17.24 -4.09 -9.48
N TRP A 51 -16.03 -4.49 -9.83
CA TRP A 51 -15.76 -5.53 -10.81
C TRP A 51 -15.05 -6.72 -10.20
N ASN A 52 -15.60 -7.90 -10.49
CA ASN A 52 -14.83 -9.12 -10.51
C ASN A 52 -14.01 -9.15 -11.81
N VAL A 53 -12.71 -9.39 -11.71
CA VAL A 53 -11.80 -9.51 -12.85
C VAL A 53 -11.11 -10.87 -12.74
N PRO A 54 -11.69 -11.92 -13.34
CA PRO A 54 -11.12 -13.27 -13.28
C PRO A 54 -9.69 -13.29 -13.81
N MET A 55 -8.81 -14.07 -13.21
CA MET A 55 -7.40 -14.21 -13.61
C MET A 55 -6.55 -12.93 -13.53
N MET A 56 -7.08 -11.85 -12.94
CA MET A 56 -6.30 -10.63 -12.72
C MET A 56 -5.03 -10.90 -11.91
N SER A 57 -5.03 -11.92 -11.03
CA SER A 57 -3.85 -12.30 -10.26
C SER A 57 -2.62 -12.59 -11.12
N GLY A 58 -2.82 -13.16 -12.32
CA GLY A 58 -1.73 -13.51 -13.24
C GLY A 58 -1.01 -12.29 -13.84
N TYR A 59 -1.67 -11.13 -13.87
CA TYR A 59 -1.15 -9.92 -14.51
C TYR A 59 -0.80 -8.80 -13.52
N LEU A 60 -1.49 -8.75 -12.37
CA LEU A 60 -1.39 -7.63 -11.42
C LEU A 60 -0.07 -7.63 -10.62
N GLY A 61 0.55 -8.80 -10.44
CA GLY A 61 1.83 -8.93 -9.75
C GLY A 61 1.79 -8.48 -8.28
N LYS A 62 0.61 -8.56 -7.64
CA LYS A 62 0.42 -8.27 -6.21
C LYS A 62 0.23 -9.57 -5.43
N THR A 63 0.57 -9.53 -4.13
CA THR A 63 0.35 -10.64 -3.20
C THR A 63 -1.13 -10.93 -2.99
N VAL A 64 -1.98 -9.91 -2.90
CA VAL A 64 -3.43 -10.05 -2.88
C VAL A 64 -3.98 -9.43 -4.17
N PRO A 65 -4.73 -10.18 -5.00
CA PRO A 65 -5.16 -9.77 -6.33
C PRO A 65 -6.39 -8.85 -6.26
N LEU A 66 -6.19 -7.66 -5.69
CA LEU A 66 -7.17 -6.58 -5.65
C LEU A 66 -6.52 -5.22 -5.89
N ASP A 67 -7.28 -4.28 -6.44
CA ASP A 67 -6.88 -2.88 -6.51
C ASP A 67 -8.08 -1.93 -6.58
N ILE A 68 -7.87 -0.69 -6.13
CA ILE A 68 -8.84 0.40 -6.30
C ILE A 68 -8.17 1.48 -7.12
N HIS A 69 -8.67 1.71 -8.34
CA HIS A 69 -8.04 2.62 -9.29
C HIS A 69 -9.06 3.21 -10.25
N GLY A 70 -8.95 4.51 -10.56
CA GLY A 70 -9.73 5.15 -11.62
C GLY A 70 -11.26 5.15 -11.41
N GLY A 71 -11.75 4.99 -10.18
CA GLY A 71 -13.18 4.81 -9.91
C GLY A 71 -13.67 3.37 -10.02
N TYR A 72 -12.75 2.40 -10.09
CA TYR A 72 -13.07 0.97 -10.11
C TYR A 72 -12.48 0.28 -8.89
N VAL A 73 -13.27 -0.59 -8.26
CA VAL A 73 -12.80 -1.60 -7.33
C VAL A 73 -12.70 -2.90 -8.12
N MET A 74 -11.49 -3.43 -8.26
CA MET A 74 -11.20 -4.63 -9.05
C MET A 74 -10.69 -5.72 -8.12
N ILE A 75 -11.31 -6.90 -8.19
CA ILE A 75 -10.96 -8.05 -7.36
C ILE A 75 -10.98 -9.30 -8.23
N ASP A 76 -10.01 -10.20 -8.06
CA ASP A 76 -10.07 -11.55 -8.59
C ASP A 76 -10.75 -12.46 -7.55
N GLU A 77 -12.07 -12.62 -7.63
CA GLU A 77 -12.84 -13.28 -6.55
C GLU A 77 -12.40 -14.73 -6.29
N GLU A 78 -11.94 -15.43 -7.32
CA GLU A 78 -11.47 -16.82 -7.21
C GLU A 78 -10.18 -16.93 -6.39
N LYS A 79 -9.30 -15.92 -6.47
CA LYS A 79 -7.96 -15.96 -5.88
C LYS A 79 -7.79 -15.08 -4.65
N VAL A 80 -8.63 -14.05 -4.48
CA VAL A 80 -8.38 -13.00 -3.49
C VAL A 80 -8.36 -13.52 -2.05
N MET A 81 -9.36 -14.31 -1.65
CA MET A 81 -9.45 -14.84 -0.29
C MET A 81 -8.37 -15.90 -0.02
N PRO A 82 -8.15 -16.90 -0.90
CA PRO A 82 -7.04 -17.84 -0.74
C PRO A 82 -5.67 -17.15 -0.61
N MET A 83 -5.40 -16.12 -1.40
CA MET A 83 -4.13 -15.39 -1.36
C MET A 83 -4.01 -14.42 -0.17
N ALA A 84 -5.13 -13.87 0.31
CA ALA A 84 -5.16 -13.11 1.56
C ALA A 84 -5.00 -14.01 2.80
N THR A 85 -5.26 -15.31 2.67
CA THR A 85 -5.18 -16.36 3.71
C THR A 85 -6.10 -16.17 4.91
N SER A 86 -6.77 -15.03 5.04
CA SER A 86 -7.70 -14.71 6.13
C SER A 86 -8.62 -13.55 5.80
N TYR A 87 -9.76 -13.50 6.48
CA TYR A 87 -10.68 -12.37 6.39
C TYR A 87 -10.04 -11.05 6.85
N GLY A 88 -9.29 -11.05 7.96
CA GLY A 88 -8.61 -9.86 8.47
C GLY A 88 -7.62 -9.26 7.48
N MET A 89 -6.81 -10.10 6.85
CA MET A 89 -5.86 -9.67 5.82
C MET A 89 -6.56 -9.18 4.55
N LEU A 90 -7.67 -9.79 4.13
CA LEU A 90 -8.47 -9.34 2.98
C LEU A 90 -9.02 -7.92 3.22
N ARG A 91 -9.63 -7.71 4.41
CA ARG A 91 -10.19 -6.41 4.79
C ARG A 91 -9.09 -5.34 4.86
N TYR A 92 -7.94 -5.70 5.42
CA TYR A 92 -6.75 -4.84 5.44
C TYR A 92 -6.27 -4.50 4.01
N ALA A 93 -6.16 -5.49 3.12
CA ALA A 93 -5.74 -5.26 1.75
C ALA A 93 -6.69 -4.30 1.02
N LEU A 94 -8.01 -4.43 1.19
CA LEU A 94 -8.99 -3.49 0.65
C LEU A 94 -8.82 -2.08 1.23
N LEU A 95 -8.65 -1.95 2.54
CA LEU A 95 -8.41 -0.66 3.20
C LEU A 95 -7.13 0.00 2.70
N THR A 96 -6.04 -0.75 2.52
CA THR A 96 -4.79 -0.18 1.97
C THR A 96 -4.98 0.34 0.56
N SER A 97 -5.69 -0.40 -0.31
CA SER A 97 -6.01 0.07 -1.65
C SER A 97 -6.94 1.29 -1.62
N ALA A 98 -7.91 1.34 -0.70
CA ALA A 98 -8.84 2.46 -0.56
C ALA A 98 -8.13 3.73 -0.05
N VAL A 99 -7.26 3.62 0.96
CA VAL A 99 -6.43 4.73 1.45
C VAL A 99 -5.55 5.26 0.33
N ARG A 100 -4.88 4.36 -0.41
CA ARG A 100 -4.06 4.76 -1.57
C ARG A 100 -4.89 5.48 -2.62
N ALA A 101 -6.09 5.01 -2.94
CA ALA A 101 -6.98 5.68 -3.88
C ALA A 101 -7.38 7.08 -3.39
N LYS A 102 -7.71 7.25 -2.10
CA LYS A 102 -8.02 8.54 -1.48
C LYS A 102 -6.84 9.52 -1.52
N GLU A 103 -5.66 9.03 -1.22
CA GLU A 103 -4.43 9.81 -1.25
C GLU A 103 -4.00 10.19 -2.67
N GLY A 104 -4.69 9.69 -3.71
CA GLY A 104 -4.35 9.94 -5.11
C GLY A 104 -3.15 9.12 -5.58
N GLY A 105 -2.85 8.04 -4.84
CA GLY A 105 -1.91 7.01 -5.19
C GLY A 105 -0.49 7.51 -5.43
N ARG A 106 0.22 6.75 -6.28
CA ARG A 106 1.56 7.12 -6.72
C ARG A 106 1.52 8.30 -7.69
N TRP A 107 0.40 8.51 -8.38
CA TRP A 107 0.23 9.64 -9.29
C TRP A 107 0.44 11.00 -8.60
N ARG A 108 -0.18 11.24 -7.43
CA ARG A 108 0.06 12.49 -6.67
C ARG A 108 1.52 12.63 -6.22
N TYR A 109 2.13 11.54 -5.76
CA TYR A 109 3.56 11.54 -5.40
C TYR A 109 4.45 11.92 -6.58
N ASP A 110 4.25 11.26 -7.73
CA ASP A 110 5.04 11.50 -8.93
C ASP A 110 4.80 12.91 -9.49
N PHE A 111 3.54 13.40 -9.45
CA PHE A 111 3.19 14.77 -9.85
C PHE A 111 3.84 15.81 -8.95
N MET A 112 3.73 15.68 -7.62
CA MET A 112 4.38 16.59 -6.67
C MET A 112 5.90 16.56 -6.81
N THR A 113 6.49 15.36 -6.92
CA THR A 113 7.93 15.19 -7.07
C THR A 113 8.43 15.81 -8.37
N MET A 114 7.74 15.56 -9.50
CA MET A 114 8.10 16.15 -10.79
C MET A 114 8.04 17.67 -10.72
N ASN A 115 6.92 18.24 -10.25
CA ASN A 115 6.78 19.68 -10.14
C ASN A 115 7.81 20.32 -9.20
N SER A 116 8.13 19.66 -8.09
CA SER A 116 9.16 20.13 -7.15
C SER A 116 10.55 20.13 -7.78
N THR A 117 10.92 19.05 -8.49
CA THR A 117 12.22 18.99 -9.20
C THR A 117 12.33 20.03 -10.31
N LEU A 118 11.25 20.24 -11.06
CA LEU A 118 11.18 21.27 -12.10
C LEU A 118 11.24 22.68 -11.49
N ALA A 119 10.56 22.93 -10.36
CA ALA A 119 10.63 24.20 -9.65
C ALA A 119 12.05 24.50 -9.16
N ILE A 120 12.74 23.51 -8.58
CA ILE A 120 14.13 23.66 -8.15
C ILE A 120 15.06 23.93 -9.35
N GLY A 121 14.90 23.17 -10.44
CA GLY A 121 15.69 23.37 -11.66
C GLY A 121 15.47 24.75 -12.29
N THR A 122 14.21 25.15 -12.44
CA THR A 122 13.87 26.47 -12.99
C THR A 122 14.39 27.60 -12.11
N ALA A 123 14.25 27.51 -10.78
CA ALA A 123 14.81 28.48 -9.84
C ALA A 123 16.34 28.57 -9.95
N ALA A 124 17.04 27.44 -10.08
CA ALA A 124 18.49 27.41 -10.27
C ALA A 124 18.93 28.04 -11.61
N GLY A 125 18.24 27.71 -12.71
CA GLY A 125 18.50 28.29 -14.03
C GLY A 125 18.24 29.80 -14.07
N PHE A 126 17.12 30.26 -13.54
CA PHE A 126 16.81 31.68 -13.42
C PHE A 126 17.78 32.41 -12.49
N GLY A 127 18.13 31.81 -11.36
CA GLY A 127 19.13 32.33 -10.42
C GLY A 127 20.48 32.50 -11.09
N LEU A 128 20.95 31.48 -11.80
CA LEU A 128 22.21 31.53 -12.56
C LEU A 128 22.17 32.59 -13.66
N LEU A 129 21.07 32.71 -14.39
CA LEU A 129 20.94 33.73 -15.45
C LEU A 129 20.95 35.15 -14.86
N SER A 130 20.16 35.37 -13.80
CA SER A 130 19.97 36.68 -13.18
C SER A 130 21.22 37.18 -12.45
N PHE A 131 21.85 36.32 -11.65
CA PHE A 131 23.10 36.66 -10.96
C PHE A 131 24.31 36.57 -11.88
N GLY A 132 24.39 35.53 -12.71
CA GLY A 132 25.51 35.28 -13.60
C GLY A 132 25.71 36.41 -14.61
N ARG A 133 24.65 36.97 -15.19
CA ARG A 133 24.78 38.14 -16.09
C ARG A 133 25.26 39.40 -15.38
N LYS A 134 25.02 39.55 -14.07
CA LYS A 134 25.46 40.71 -13.27
C LYS A 134 26.89 40.56 -12.76
N ARG A 135 27.30 39.35 -12.38
CA ARG A 135 28.55 39.08 -11.64
C ARG A 135 29.62 38.34 -12.45
N ILE A 136 29.26 37.65 -13.53
CA ILE A 136 30.19 36.83 -14.31
C ILE A 136 30.46 37.51 -15.67
N GLY A 137 31.70 37.97 -15.85
CA GLY A 137 32.11 38.73 -17.04
C GLY A 137 31.87 38.00 -18.37
N TRP A 138 32.08 36.68 -18.40
CA TRP A 138 31.81 35.85 -19.59
C TRP A 138 30.32 35.86 -19.97
N MET A 139 29.43 35.66 -18.99
CA MET A 139 27.98 35.65 -19.23
C MET A 139 27.47 37.03 -19.69
N ARG A 140 28.08 38.11 -19.21
CA ARG A 140 27.73 39.45 -19.66
C ARG A 140 28.07 39.70 -21.13
N ARG A 141 29.18 39.13 -21.62
CA ARG A 141 29.67 39.30 -23.01
C ARG A 141 29.02 38.33 -24.00
N HIS A 142 28.53 37.17 -23.54
CA HIS A 142 27.91 36.15 -24.39
C HIS A 142 26.45 35.88 -23.98
N PRO A 143 25.48 36.63 -24.55
CA PRO A 143 24.07 36.51 -24.14
C PRO A 143 23.47 35.15 -24.49
N VAL A 144 23.76 34.61 -25.68
CA VAL A 144 23.28 33.27 -26.10
C VAL A 144 23.92 32.16 -25.26
N GLY A 145 25.23 32.23 -25.04
CA GLY A 145 25.95 31.28 -24.18
C GLY A 145 25.46 31.27 -22.73
N SER A 146 25.03 32.42 -22.21
CA SER A 146 24.43 32.55 -20.88
C SER A 146 23.09 31.86 -20.75
N VAL A 147 22.24 31.99 -21.77
CA VAL A 147 20.95 31.29 -21.82
C VAL A 147 21.19 29.78 -21.85
N MET A 148 22.13 29.32 -22.67
CA MET A 148 22.49 27.90 -22.74
C MET A 148 23.06 27.38 -21.42
N ALA A 149 23.98 28.09 -20.78
CA ALA A 149 24.53 27.72 -19.47
C ALA A 149 23.43 27.64 -18.38
N SER A 150 22.48 28.57 -18.41
CA SER A 150 21.36 28.60 -17.47
C SER A 150 20.37 27.45 -17.71
N PHE A 151 20.17 27.08 -18.98
CA PHE A 151 19.37 25.92 -19.36
C PHE A 151 20.03 24.61 -18.92
N VAL A 152 21.35 24.47 -19.11
CA VAL A 152 22.13 23.32 -18.62
C VAL A 152 22.07 23.23 -17.09
N ALA A 153 22.19 24.36 -16.38
CA ALA A 153 22.03 24.39 -14.93
C ALA A 153 20.63 23.93 -14.51
N CYS A 154 19.58 24.41 -15.18
CA CYS A 154 18.21 23.95 -14.93
C CYS A 154 18.07 22.44 -15.08
N LEU A 155 18.55 21.86 -16.19
CA LEU A 155 18.46 20.42 -16.44
C LEU A 155 19.27 19.60 -15.42
N THR A 156 20.51 19.98 -15.17
CA THR A 156 21.39 19.26 -14.22
C THR A 156 20.86 19.32 -12.80
N THR A 157 20.42 20.49 -12.32
CA THR A 157 19.80 20.62 -11.00
C THR A 157 18.49 19.82 -10.91
N THR A 158 17.67 19.77 -11.97
CA THR A 158 16.46 18.93 -11.99
C THR A 158 16.80 17.44 -11.81
N VAL A 159 17.81 16.95 -12.53
CA VAL A 159 18.28 15.55 -12.42
C VAL A 159 18.81 15.26 -11.01
N ILE A 160 19.64 16.15 -10.46
CA ILE A 160 20.19 16.01 -9.10
C ILE A 160 19.07 16.03 -8.06
N ALA A 161 18.13 16.98 -8.14
CA ALA A 161 17.00 17.09 -7.24
C ALA A 161 16.13 15.83 -7.26
N ARG A 162 15.90 15.25 -8.45
CA ARG A 162 15.17 13.99 -8.58
C ARG A 162 15.87 12.84 -7.87
N GLN A 163 17.19 12.74 -7.97
CA GLN A 163 17.95 11.72 -7.24
C GLN A 163 17.95 11.99 -5.73
N GLY A 164 18.06 13.25 -5.33
CA GLY A 164 17.96 13.67 -3.92
C GLY A 164 16.63 13.27 -3.29
N ILE A 165 15.50 13.57 -3.95
CA ILE A 165 14.16 13.21 -3.45
C ILE A 165 14.01 11.68 -3.35
N LYS A 166 14.53 10.92 -4.32
CA LYS A 166 14.54 9.46 -4.24
C LYS A 166 15.38 8.97 -3.05
N ALA A 167 16.56 9.55 -2.82
CA ALA A 167 17.44 9.20 -1.72
C ALA A 167 16.82 9.52 -0.35
N LEU A 168 16.01 10.57 -0.26
CA LEU A 168 15.28 10.95 0.95
C LEU A 168 14.13 9.99 1.32
N GLY A 169 13.81 9.02 0.46
CA GLY A 169 12.83 7.97 0.80
C GLY A 169 11.39 8.46 0.97
N ILE A 170 11.03 9.64 0.43
CA ILE A 170 9.68 10.25 0.60
C ILE A 170 8.57 9.29 0.15
N GLY A 171 8.79 8.53 -0.92
CA GLY A 171 7.83 7.53 -1.39
C GLY A 171 7.62 6.36 -0.41
N ILE A 172 8.66 5.98 0.34
CA ILE A 172 8.58 4.95 1.39
C ILE A 172 7.74 5.49 2.56
N VAL A 173 8.00 6.73 2.98
CA VAL A 173 7.24 7.40 4.05
C VAL A 173 5.77 7.53 3.69
N GLN A 174 5.46 7.88 2.43
CA GLN A 174 4.06 7.94 1.99
C GLN A 174 3.40 6.56 1.99
N ALA A 175 4.10 5.51 1.54
CA ALA A 175 3.60 4.15 1.61
C ALA A 175 3.32 3.71 3.06
N GLN A 176 4.26 3.98 3.98
CA GLN A 176 4.10 3.71 5.42
C GLN A 176 2.92 4.48 6.03
N ASN A 177 2.75 5.75 5.67
CA ASN A 177 1.59 6.53 6.15
C ASN A 177 0.26 5.95 5.64
N SER A 178 0.22 5.50 4.39
CA SER A 178 -0.97 4.86 3.83
C SER A 178 -1.27 3.52 4.52
N HIS A 179 -0.22 2.75 4.85
CA HIS A 179 -0.30 1.51 5.60
C HIS A 179 -0.87 1.74 7.00
N LYS A 180 -0.26 2.67 7.76
CA LYS A 180 -0.69 3.05 9.09
C LYS A 180 -2.15 3.53 9.13
N ARG A 181 -2.57 4.31 8.14
CA ARG A 181 -3.97 4.76 8.03
C ARG A 181 -4.92 3.58 7.80
N ALA A 182 -4.55 2.64 6.94
CA ALA A 182 -5.36 1.44 6.71
C ALA A 182 -5.47 0.57 7.97
N LEU A 183 -4.37 0.37 8.70
CA LEU A 183 -4.38 -0.36 9.97
C LEU A 183 -5.29 0.31 11.02
N ASN A 184 -5.24 1.63 11.13
CA ASN A 184 -6.12 2.37 12.05
C ASN A 184 -7.60 2.19 11.71
N CYS A 185 -7.95 2.08 10.42
CA CYS A 185 -9.33 1.87 9.98
C CYS A 185 -9.86 0.44 10.20
N LEU A 186 -9.03 -0.55 10.58
CA LEU A 186 -9.50 -1.91 10.83
C LEU A 186 -10.39 -2.00 12.08
N HIS A 187 -10.06 -1.27 13.16
CA HIS A 187 -10.82 -1.26 14.42
C HIS A 187 -11.20 -2.66 14.96
N CYS A 188 -10.38 -3.68 14.69
CA CYS A 188 -10.63 -5.06 15.10
C CYS A 188 -9.31 -5.74 15.48
N VAL A 189 -9.22 -6.20 16.73
CA VAL A 189 -8.01 -6.85 17.28
C VAL A 189 -7.64 -8.10 16.51
N ASP A 190 -8.65 -8.87 16.15
CA ASP A 190 -8.51 -10.13 15.41
C ASP A 190 -8.05 -9.90 13.96
N CYS A 191 -8.54 -8.84 13.30
CA CYS A 191 -8.01 -8.47 11.98
C CYS A 191 -6.54 -8.02 12.07
N LEU A 192 -6.18 -7.29 13.13
CA LEU A 192 -4.79 -6.86 13.35
C LEU A 192 -3.88 -8.07 13.61
N GLU A 193 -4.36 -9.07 14.34
CA GLU A 193 -3.64 -10.32 14.57
C GLU A 193 -3.45 -11.10 13.26
N ASP A 194 -4.48 -11.22 12.44
CA ASP A 194 -4.38 -11.85 11.11
C ASP A 194 -3.34 -11.17 10.22
N VAL A 195 -3.30 -9.84 10.21
CA VAL A 195 -2.28 -9.07 9.48
C VAL A 195 -0.89 -9.34 10.02
N ASN A 196 -0.71 -9.45 11.34
CA ASN A 196 0.58 -9.81 11.93
C ASN A 196 1.01 -11.23 11.56
N THR A 197 0.12 -12.22 11.65
CA THR A 197 0.43 -13.60 11.26
C THR A 197 0.79 -13.70 9.78
N TYR A 198 0.07 -13.00 8.91
CA TYR A 198 0.39 -12.90 7.49
C TYR A 198 1.77 -12.27 7.26
N THR A 199 2.05 -11.17 7.97
CA THR A 199 3.32 -10.42 7.84
C THR A 199 4.51 -11.25 8.31
N LEU A 200 4.37 -12.02 9.39
CA LEU A 200 5.38 -12.98 9.86
C LEU A 200 5.69 -14.03 8.79
N LYS A 201 4.67 -14.62 8.19
CA LYS A 201 4.84 -15.59 7.11
C LYS A 201 5.55 -14.96 5.90
N GLN A 202 5.22 -13.72 5.54
CA GLN A 202 5.93 -13.00 4.47
C GLN A 202 7.41 -12.76 4.81
N ILE A 203 7.75 -12.45 6.06
CA ILE A 203 9.16 -12.33 6.50
C ILE A 203 9.88 -13.67 6.36
N GLU A 204 9.25 -14.78 6.74
CA GLU A 204 9.81 -16.13 6.59
C GLU A 204 10.03 -16.48 5.11
N GLU A 205 9.04 -16.22 4.26
CA GLU A 205 9.14 -16.42 2.81
C GLU A 205 10.28 -15.58 2.20
N LEU A 206 10.39 -14.30 2.58
CA LEU A 206 11.46 -13.41 2.13
C LEU A 206 12.85 -13.88 2.58
N LYS A 207 12.97 -14.34 3.83
CA LYS A 207 14.24 -14.91 4.35
C LYS A 207 14.62 -16.20 3.64
N ALA A 208 13.63 -16.98 3.19
CA ALA A 208 13.83 -18.21 2.42
C ALA A 208 14.13 -17.97 0.94
N GLN A 209 13.94 -16.74 0.40
CA GLN A 209 14.20 -16.46 -1.01
C GLN A 209 15.67 -16.66 -1.36
N GLN A 210 15.90 -17.54 -2.31
CA GLN A 210 17.21 -17.76 -2.90
C GLN A 210 17.36 -16.93 -4.17
N ILE A 211 18.60 -16.59 -4.50
CA ILE A 211 18.90 -15.91 -5.76
C ILE A 211 18.53 -16.86 -6.90
N PRO A 212 17.68 -16.44 -7.86
CA PRO A 212 17.33 -17.29 -8.99
C PRO A 212 18.61 -17.67 -9.76
N GLN A 213 18.97 -18.95 -9.72
CA GLN A 213 20.07 -19.52 -10.48
C GLN A 213 19.51 -20.57 -11.42
N GLN A 214 19.79 -20.42 -12.72
CA GLN A 214 19.54 -21.48 -13.69
C GLN A 214 20.69 -22.49 -13.60
N ALA A 215 20.35 -23.77 -13.62
CA ALA A 215 21.34 -24.85 -13.61
C ALA A 215 22.32 -24.69 -14.79
N GLY A 216 23.62 -24.73 -14.50
CA GLY A 216 24.69 -24.61 -15.51
C GLY A 216 25.19 -23.19 -15.80
N MET A 217 24.59 -22.15 -15.21
CA MET A 217 25.09 -20.77 -15.31
C MET A 217 26.17 -20.47 -14.26
N PRO A 218 27.15 -19.60 -14.57
CA PRO A 218 28.15 -19.19 -13.59
C PRO A 218 27.48 -18.50 -12.39
N PRO A 219 28.09 -18.57 -11.19
CA PRO A 219 27.54 -17.92 -10.02
C PRO A 219 27.39 -16.41 -10.27
N PRO A 220 26.32 -15.79 -9.76
CA PRO A 220 26.08 -14.37 -9.95
C PRO A 220 27.21 -13.55 -9.32
N PRO A 221 27.55 -12.37 -9.90
CA PRO A 221 28.59 -11.51 -9.36
C PRO A 221 28.37 -11.19 -7.88
N GLU A 222 29.44 -11.15 -7.09
CA GLU A 222 29.33 -10.90 -5.64
C GLU A 222 28.58 -9.60 -5.31
N GLU A 223 28.77 -8.55 -6.11
CA GLU A 223 28.03 -7.29 -5.93
C GLU A 223 26.52 -7.49 -6.03
N TYR A 224 26.06 -8.31 -6.99
CA TYR A 224 24.66 -8.63 -7.15
C TYR A 224 24.13 -9.40 -5.94
N VAL A 225 24.90 -10.39 -5.47
CA VAL A 225 24.57 -11.17 -4.26
C VAL A 225 24.46 -10.26 -3.03
N ARG A 226 25.41 -9.35 -2.83
CA ARG A 226 25.40 -8.39 -1.71
C ARG A 226 24.21 -7.44 -1.81
N ARG A 227 23.90 -6.92 -3.01
CA ARG A 227 22.72 -6.06 -3.24
C ARG A 227 21.41 -6.80 -2.98
N PHE A 228 21.29 -8.05 -3.43
CA PHE A 228 20.12 -8.89 -3.19
C PHE A 228 19.91 -9.12 -1.69
N LYS A 229 20.94 -9.57 -0.97
CA LYS A 229 20.88 -9.79 0.49
C LYS A 229 20.50 -8.52 1.24
N LYS A 230 21.10 -7.38 0.89
CA LYS A 230 20.77 -6.07 1.50
C LYS A 230 19.33 -5.65 1.20
N GLY A 231 18.82 -5.97 0.00
CA GLY A 231 17.43 -5.74 -0.39
C GLY A 231 16.46 -6.56 0.46
N VAL A 232 16.72 -7.86 0.62
CA VAL A 232 15.94 -8.76 1.48
C VAL A 232 15.96 -8.27 2.93
N GLU A 233 17.14 -7.92 3.47
CA GLU A 233 17.28 -7.40 4.83
C GLU A 233 16.47 -6.10 5.03
N MET A 234 16.52 -5.18 4.07
CA MET A 234 15.73 -3.94 4.12
C MET A 234 14.22 -4.23 4.10
N GLN A 235 13.76 -5.15 3.25
CA GLN A 235 12.35 -5.53 3.18
C GLN A 235 11.86 -6.16 4.48
N CYS A 236 12.66 -7.07 5.06
CA CYS A 236 12.37 -7.66 6.37
C CYS A 236 12.26 -6.59 7.45
N ARG A 237 13.20 -5.64 7.52
CA ARG A 237 13.15 -4.55 8.52
C ARG A 237 11.92 -3.65 8.36
N LEU A 238 11.47 -3.41 7.12
CA LEU A 238 10.24 -2.65 6.88
C LEU A 238 9.01 -3.40 7.42
N LEU A 239 8.90 -4.71 7.14
CA LEU A 239 7.80 -5.53 7.66
C LEU A 239 7.85 -5.66 9.19
N GLU A 240 9.04 -5.76 9.79
CA GLU A 240 9.21 -5.76 11.26
C GLU A 240 8.76 -4.42 11.88
N THR A 241 9.00 -3.30 11.18
CA THR A 241 8.50 -1.98 11.61
C THR A 241 6.98 -1.92 11.54
N ASP A 242 6.38 -2.43 10.46
CA ASP A 242 4.94 -2.50 10.27
C ASP A 242 4.28 -3.33 11.39
N MET A 243 4.90 -4.46 11.79
CA MET A 243 4.41 -5.26 12.92
C MET A 243 4.42 -4.51 14.25
N GLU A 244 5.43 -3.66 14.51
CA GLU A 244 5.44 -2.83 15.72
C GLU A 244 4.34 -1.75 15.65
N GLU A 245 4.03 -1.21 14.47
CA GLU A 245 2.87 -0.33 14.30
C GLU A 245 1.55 -1.05 14.61
N VAL A 246 1.37 -2.28 14.12
CA VAL A 246 0.20 -3.11 14.46
C VAL A 246 0.11 -3.32 15.96
N ARG A 247 1.23 -3.59 16.64
CA ARG A 247 1.27 -3.75 18.10
C ARG A 247 0.81 -2.48 18.82
N LEU A 248 1.26 -1.31 18.38
CA LEU A 248 0.84 -0.04 18.95
C LEU A 248 -0.65 0.21 18.72
N ILE A 249 -1.16 0.00 17.50
CA ILE A 249 -2.57 0.20 17.16
C ILE A 249 -3.46 -0.78 17.94
N ARG A 250 -3.02 -2.04 18.11
CA ARG A 250 -3.74 -3.04 18.90
C ARG A 250 -3.96 -2.59 20.34
N LYS A 251 -2.99 -1.92 20.97
CA LYS A 251 -3.15 -1.37 22.34
C LYS A 251 -4.32 -0.37 22.41
N TRP A 252 -4.51 0.43 21.37
CA TRP A 252 -5.59 1.42 21.29
C TRP A 252 -6.94 0.81 20.87
N ALA A 253 -6.92 -0.24 20.04
CA ALA A 253 -8.13 -0.94 19.61
C ALA A 253 -8.83 -1.72 20.75
N GLY A 254 -8.12 -1.98 21.85
CA GLY A 254 -8.68 -2.60 23.06
C GLY A 254 -9.18 -4.02 22.79
N ALA A 255 -10.47 -4.27 23.07
CA ALA A 255 -11.18 -5.53 22.82
C ALA A 255 -12.19 -5.42 21.66
N SER A 256 -12.03 -4.44 20.76
CA SER A 256 -12.95 -4.22 19.64
C SER A 256 -12.85 -5.35 18.60
N LEU A 257 -14.00 -5.82 18.13
CA LEU A 257 -14.13 -6.78 17.04
C LEU A 257 -14.99 -6.18 15.93
N CYS A 258 -14.76 -6.62 14.69
CA CYS A 258 -15.74 -6.41 13.63
C CYS A 258 -16.81 -7.50 13.69
N ASP A 259 -17.96 -7.25 13.05
CA ASP A 259 -19.12 -8.14 13.07
C ASP A 259 -18.75 -9.58 12.72
N VAL A 260 -17.99 -9.80 11.65
CA VAL A 260 -17.54 -11.15 11.24
C VAL A 260 -16.73 -11.85 12.33
N HIS A 261 -15.76 -11.16 12.94
CA HIS A 261 -14.93 -11.77 13.99
C HIS A 261 -15.66 -11.94 15.32
N GLN A 262 -16.65 -11.10 15.61
CA GLN A 262 -17.53 -11.27 16.76
C GLN A 262 -18.35 -12.56 16.60
N HIS A 263 -19.08 -12.70 15.49
CA HIS A 263 -19.90 -13.89 15.26
C HIS A 263 -19.08 -15.17 15.08
N LEU A 264 -17.87 -15.09 14.49
CA LEU A 264 -16.96 -16.23 14.41
C LEU A 264 -16.45 -16.68 15.79
N ARG A 265 -16.29 -15.78 16.76
CA ARG A 265 -15.93 -16.16 18.13
C ARG A 265 -17.13 -16.76 18.88
N ASP A 266 -18.34 -16.23 18.64
CA ASP A 266 -19.56 -16.70 19.28
C ASP A 266 -19.99 -18.09 18.75
N ASP A 267 -19.88 -18.32 17.44
CA ASP A 267 -20.18 -19.59 16.79
C ASP A 267 -19.23 -19.89 15.61
N PRO A 268 -18.03 -20.44 15.87
CA PRO A 268 -17.01 -20.68 14.84
C PRO A 268 -17.47 -21.60 13.70
N MET A 269 -18.34 -22.56 14.00
CA MET A 269 -18.73 -23.63 13.07
C MET A 269 -20.11 -23.40 12.43
N GLY A 270 -21.04 -22.73 13.12
CA GLY A 270 -22.38 -22.44 12.62
C GLY A 270 -22.57 -21.04 12.03
N TYR A 271 -21.63 -20.10 12.25
CA TYR A 271 -21.74 -18.77 11.63
C TYR A 271 -21.64 -18.84 10.10
N THR A 272 -22.59 -18.19 9.44
CA THR A 272 -22.61 -17.97 7.98
C THR A 272 -22.67 -16.47 7.71
N GLU A 273 -21.78 -15.98 6.85
CA GLU A 273 -21.71 -14.55 6.53
C GLU A 273 -22.95 -14.14 5.70
N PRO A 274 -23.71 -13.13 6.12
CA PRO A 274 -25.04 -12.84 5.56
C PRO A 274 -25.03 -12.32 4.12
N HIS A 275 -23.91 -11.76 3.65
CA HIS A 275 -23.76 -11.24 2.29
C HIS A 275 -23.18 -12.27 1.32
N GLY A 276 -22.92 -13.50 1.79
CA GLY A 276 -22.42 -14.60 0.98
C GLY A 276 -20.91 -14.59 0.76
N LEU A 277 -20.13 -13.85 1.57
CA LEU A 277 -18.67 -13.93 1.51
C LEU A 277 -18.20 -15.29 2.07
N VAL A 278 -17.45 -16.04 1.26
CA VAL A 278 -16.92 -17.34 1.66
C VAL A 278 -15.73 -17.16 2.61
N LEU A 279 -15.92 -17.50 3.89
CA LEU A 279 -14.88 -17.52 4.91
C LEU A 279 -14.09 -18.83 4.84
N LEU A 280 -12.78 -18.76 5.08
CA LEU A 280 -11.91 -19.94 5.02
C LEU A 280 -12.11 -20.84 6.25
N ALA A 281 -11.87 -22.14 6.10
CA ALA A 281 -11.82 -23.06 7.23
C ALA A 281 -10.76 -22.63 8.27
N SER A 282 -9.68 -22.00 7.81
CA SER A 282 -8.64 -21.44 8.69
C SER A 282 -9.09 -20.21 9.48
N ASP A 283 -10.09 -19.46 9.02
CA ASP A 283 -10.69 -18.35 9.78
C ASP A 283 -11.50 -18.92 10.95
N ARG A 284 -12.25 -19.99 10.71
CA ARG A 284 -13.04 -20.70 11.73
C ARG A 284 -12.15 -21.37 12.79
N ALA A 285 -11.11 -22.08 12.35
CA ALA A 285 -10.15 -22.71 13.26
C ALA A 285 -9.44 -21.68 14.15
N ARG A 286 -8.99 -20.56 13.57
CA ARG A 286 -8.39 -19.46 14.34
C ARG A 286 -9.33 -18.84 15.35
N ALA A 287 -10.59 -18.62 14.98
CA ALA A 287 -11.58 -18.07 15.91
C ALA A 287 -11.76 -18.96 17.16
N ALA A 288 -11.70 -20.28 17.00
CA ALA A 288 -11.79 -21.25 18.10
C ALA A 288 -10.52 -21.29 18.99
N GLU A 289 -9.34 -21.04 18.42
CA GLU A 289 -8.05 -21.09 19.12
C GLU A 289 -7.67 -19.75 19.78
N ARG A 290 -8.34 -18.66 19.43
CA ARG A 290 -8.00 -17.31 19.90
C ARG A 290 -8.22 -17.16 21.41
N PRO A 291 -7.30 -16.48 22.12
CA PRO A 291 -7.47 -16.22 23.55
C PRO A 291 -8.70 -15.34 23.82
N PRO A 292 -9.32 -15.46 25.00
CA PRO A 292 -10.41 -14.58 25.41
C PRO A 292 -9.93 -13.13 25.40
N LEU A 293 -10.82 -12.22 25.00
CA LEU A 293 -10.51 -10.80 25.01
C LEU A 293 -10.38 -10.31 26.45
N ALA A 294 -9.34 -9.53 26.73
CA ALA A 294 -9.21 -8.89 28.03
C ALA A 294 -10.44 -7.98 28.25
N PRO A 295 -11.06 -8.01 29.45
CA PRO A 295 -12.17 -7.12 29.75
C PRO A 295 -11.72 -5.67 29.57
N LYS A 296 -12.59 -4.83 29.00
CA LYS A 296 -12.36 -3.37 29.01
C LYS A 296 -12.12 -2.94 30.46
N PRO A 297 -11.10 -2.10 30.75
CA PRO A 297 -11.02 -1.48 32.06
C PRO A 297 -12.34 -0.75 32.33
N ASP A 298 -12.95 -1.00 33.49
CA ASP A 298 -14.18 -0.37 33.97
C ASP A 298 -13.93 1.15 34.20
N ASP A 299 -13.86 1.94 33.13
CA ASP A 299 -13.96 3.41 33.22
C ASP A 299 -15.44 3.81 33.21
N ASP A 300 -16.24 3.31 34.16
CA ASP A 300 -17.42 4.02 34.66
C ASP A 300 -17.95 3.44 35.97
N LYS A 301 -17.19 3.62 37.06
CA LYS A 301 -17.76 3.60 38.41
C LYS A 301 -17.71 4.99 39.02
N GLY A 302 -18.71 5.78 38.68
CA GLY A 302 -19.44 6.57 39.66
C GLY A 302 -18.84 7.91 40.06
N ILE A 303 -19.08 8.92 39.22
CA ILE A 303 -19.33 10.28 39.73
C ILE A 303 -20.85 10.49 39.64
N ARG A 304 -21.55 10.21 40.73
CA ARG A 304 -22.94 10.66 40.91
C ARG A 304 -22.93 12.20 40.88
N PRO A 305 -23.78 12.88 40.09
CA PRO A 305 -24.05 14.29 40.36
C PRO A 305 -24.79 14.40 41.69
N ALA A 306 -24.26 15.22 42.59
CA ALA A 306 -24.95 15.60 43.82
C ALA A 306 -26.33 16.18 43.47
N LYS A 307 -27.38 15.65 44.10
CA LYS A 307 -28.70 16.27 44.13
C LYS A 307 -28.77 17.18 45.36
N ASN A 308 -29.19 18.42 45.09
CA ASN A 308 -29.60 19.51 45.96
C ASN A 308 -28.51 20.21 46.80
#